data_AF-A0AAD1HG63-F1
#
_entry.id   AF-A0AAD1HG63-F1
#
_cell.length_a   1.000
_cell.length_b   1.000
_cell.length_c   1.000
_cell.angle_alpha   90.00
_cell.angle_beta   90.00
_cell.angle_gamma   90.00
#
_symmetry.space_group_name_H-M   'P 1'
#
loop_
_entity.id
_entity.type
_entity.pdbx_description
1 polymer ?
#
loop_
_entity_poly.entity_id
_entity_poly.type
_entity_poly.pdbx_seq_one_letter_code
_entity_poly.pdbx_strand_id
1 'polypeptide(L)'
;MTTSTAVLADAAFGDEPGRWPLPAATTPHELWLRAVAAGGQGRYSSALSDLAQLRRSAPDPLQSLAYSTRASFLRQLGWHDLARAWDGRAAAIAGSDREAGADAMIGLAADALGVGRFAASQRALRRAADLLDASVPARLHVRIAWVSAELAMARGQGQAAVEHADRAVAAAAALGSARHSVKSDVVRAAALCCAGDLDSSRRVADSALSVTERLGMIPLRWALASLLAGIGSVTRSEVEVAAIRDESADTVRSRGGVWAVR
;
A
#
# COMPACT_ATOMS: atom_id res chain seq x y z
N MET A 1 -4.02 27.02 14.82
CA MET A 1 -4.49 26.63 13.48
C MET A 1 -3.56 25.55 12.96
N THR A 2 -4.04 24.33 12.75
CA THR A 2 -3.26 23.26 12.10
C THR A 2 -3.04 23.64 10.64
N THR A 3 -1.80 23.59 10.15
CA THR A 3 -1.48 23.95 8.76
C THR A 3 -2.08 22.94 7.78
N SER A 4 -2.36 23.35 6.55
CA SER A 4 -2.85 22.43 5.48
C SER A 4 -1.90 21.23 5.32
N THR A 5 -0.59 21.48 5.36
CA THR A 5 0.45 20.44 5.33
C THR A 5 0.27 19.40 6.45
N ALA A 6 0.10 19.82 7.70
CA ALA A 6 -0.05 18.88 8.82
C ALA A 6 -1.33 18.04 8.69
N VAL A 7 -2.44 18.64 8.25
CA VAL A 7 -3.70 17.92 8.01
C VAL A 7 -3.55 16.89 6.88
N LEU A 8 -2.87 17.25 5.79
CA LEU A 8 -2.64 16.34 4.66
C LEU A 8 -1.64 15.23 5.02
N ALA A 9 -0.62 15.54 5.82
CA ALA A 9 0.34 14.56 6.32
C ALA A 9 -0.35 13.54 7.23
N ASP A 10 -1.23 13.99 8.12
CA ASP A 10 -1.99 13.12 9.01
C ASP A 10 -2.97 12.22 8.23
N ALA A 11 -3.64 12.76 7.21
CA ALA A 11 -4.50 11.95 6.33
C ALA A 11 -3.71 10.93 5.47
N ALA A 12 -2.48 11.25 5.07
CA ALA A 12 -1.65 10.37 4.24
C ALA A 12 -0.93 9.30 5.06
N PHE A 13 -0.40 9.68 6.22
CA PHE A 13 0.60 8.95 6.99
C PHE A 13 0.39 8.96 8.50
N GLY A 14 -0.65 9.61 9.03
CA GLY A 14 -0.97 9.62 10.46
C GLY A 14 -2.25 8.84 10.80
N ASP A 15 -3.05 9.41 11.69
CA ASP A 15 -4.17 8.74 12.36
C ASP A 15 -5.56 9.12 11.83
N GLU A 16 -5.65 10.09 10.92
CA GLU A 16 -6.91 10.51 10.27
C GLU A 16 -7.02 10.12 8.78
N PRO A 17 -6.76 8.85 8.37
CA PRO A 17 -6.80 8.46 6.96
C PRO A 17 -8.20 8.52 6.33
N GLY A 18 -9.26 8.62 7.15
CA GLY A 18 -10.65 8.74 6.70
C GLY A 18 -11.09 10.17 6.35
N ARG A 19 -10.24 11.18 6.56
CA ARG A 19 -10.59 12.59 6.34
C ARG A 19 -11.02 12.86 4.90
N TRP A 20 -12.23 13.39 4.73
CA TRP A 20 -12.75 13.86 3.44
C TRP A 20 -13.81 14.95 3.64
N PRO A 21 -13.85 16.03 2.84
CA PRO A 21 -12.90 16.38 1.77
C PRO A 21 -11.50 16.71 2.31
N LEU A 22 -10.49 16.49 1.48
CA LEU A 22 -9.11 16.88 1.79
C LEU A 22 -8.91 18.39 1.53
N PRO A 23 -8.11 19.10 2.35
CA PRO A 23 -7.74 20.48 2.10
C PRO A 23 -7.15 20.70 0.70
N ALA A 24 -7.27 21.92 0.19
CA ALA A 24 -6.57 22.31 -1.04
C ALA A 24 -5.05 22.32 -0.79
N ALA A 25 -4.30 21.75 -1.73
CA ALA A 25 -2.85 21.81 -1.73
C ALA A 25 -2.38 23.14 -2.31
N THR A 26 -1.43 23.78 -1.65
CA THR A 26 -0.79 25.04 -2.06
C THR A 26 0.66 24.84 -2.47
N THR A 27 1.26 23.70 -2.12
CA THR A 27 2.62 23.31 -2.51
C THR A 27 2.64 21.97 -3.26
N PRO A 28 3.70 21.69 -4.05
CA PRO A 28 3.88 20.36 -4.65
C PRO A 28 3.87 19.22 -3.63
N HIS A 29 4.48 19.42 -2.46
CA HIS A 29 4.53 18.39 -1.42
C HIS A 29 3.14 18.09 -0.84
N GLU A 30 2.36 19.14 -0.55
CA GLU A 30 0.96 18.98 -0.13
C GLU A 30 0.13 18.24 -1.18
N LEU A 31 0.37 18.52 -2.46
CA LEU A 31 -0.35 17.86 -3.56
C LEU A 31 -0.01 16.36 -3.64
N TRP A 32 1.24 15.97 -3.36
CA TRP A 32 1.63 14.57 -3.23
C TRP A 32 0.95 13.89 -2.03
N LEU A 33 0.96 14.53 -0.85
CA LEU A 33 0.27 14.01 0.34
C LEU A 33 -1.23 13.82 0.07
N ARG A 34 -1.87 14.80 -0.58
CA ARG A 34 -3.28 14.72 -0.97
C ARG A 34 -3.56 13.53 -1.88
N ALA A 35 -2.70 13.29 -2.87
CA ALA A 35 -2.82 12.12 -3.74
C ALA A 35 -2.66 10.80 -2.97
N VAL A 36 -1.68 10.71 -2.06
CA VAL A 36 -1.46 9.52 -1.22
C VAL A 36 -2.67 9.22 -0.35
N ALA A 37 -3.23 10.24 0.32
CA ALA A 37 -4.42 10.13 1.16
C ALA A 37 -5.65 9.70 0.35
N ALA A 38 -5.95 10.41 -0.75
CA ALA A 38 -7.08 10.09 -1.62
C ALA A 38 -6.99 8.67 -2.19
N GLY A 39 -5.80 8.24 -2.63
CA GLY A 39 -5.58 6.88 -3.11
C GLY A 39 -5.76 5.82 -2.03
N GLY A 40 -5.34 6.10 -0.79
CA GLY A 40 -5.57 5.23 0.37
C GLY A 40 -7.06 4.97 0.66
N GLN A 41 -7.92 5.95 0.36
CA GLN A 41 -9.38 5.85 0.47
C GLN A 41 -10.06 5.25 -0.77
N GLY A 42 -9.29 4.86 -1.79
CA GLY A 42 -9.79 4.37 -3.08
C GLY A 42 -10.33 5.46 -4.00
N ARG A 43 -10.05 6.75 -3.74
CA ARG A 43 -10.46 7.89 -4.57
C ARG A 43 -9.49 8.14 -5.73
N TYR A 44 -9.36 7.15 -6.60
CA TYR A 44 -8.35 7.12 -7.66
C TYR A 44 -8.47 8.26 -8.67
N SER A 45 -9.67 8.69 -9.09
CA SER A 45 -9.82 9.84 -10.00
C SER A 45 -9.22 11.12 -9.42
N SER A 46 -9.48 11.40 -8.14
CA SER A 46 -8.92 12.55 -7.43
C SER A 46 -7.40 12.43 -7.31
N ALA A 47 -6.92 11.28 -6.84
CA ALA A 47 -5.50 11.05 -6.64
C ALA A 47 -4.70 11.11 -7.94
N LEU A 48 -5.21 10.53 -9.03
CA LEU A 48 -4.56 10.55 -10.34
C LEU A 48 -4.54 11.96 -10.96
N SER A 49 -5.56 12.77 -10.70
CA SER A 49 -5.60 14.18 -11.13
C SER A 49 -4.50 14.99 -10.43
N ASP A 50 -4.36 14.82 -9.12
CA ASP A 50 -3.31 15.46 -8.32
C ASP A 50 -1.90 15.04 -8.80
N LEU A 51 -1.67 13.74 -9.02
CA LEU A 51 -0.40 13.24 -9.54
C LEU A 51 -0.09 13.75 -10.96
N ALA A 52 -1.11 13.89 -11.82
CA ALA A 52 -0.93 14.44 -13.16
C ALA A 52 -0.59 15.94 -13.13
N GLN A 53 -1.07 16.68 -12.13
CA GLN A 53 -0.65 18.06 -11.90
C GLN A 53 0.77 18.13 -11.35
N LEU A 54 1.08 17.33 -10.33
CA LEU A 54 2.39 17.31 -9.69
C LEU A 54 3.54 17.05 -10.68
N ARG A 55 3.34 16.10 -11.59
CA ARG A 55 4.31 15.75 -12.63
C ARG A 55 4.68 16.86 -13.61
N ARG A 56 3.90 17.94 -13.68
CA ARG A 56 4.17 19.05 -14.61
C ARG A 56 5.10 20.11 -14.02
N SER A 57 5.30 20.12 -12.71
CA SER A 57 5.94 21.25 -12.02
C SER A 57 6.80 20.88 -10.81
N ALA A 58 6.85 19.61 -10.40
CA ALA A 58 7.63 19.19 -9.24
C ALA A 58 9.13 19.00 -9.54
N PRO A 59 10.01 19.15 -8.53
CA PRO A 59 11.40 18.70 -8.61
C PRO A 59 11.52 17.17 -8.77
N ASP A 60 12.66 16.70 -9.27
CA ASP A 60 12.88 15.29 -9.63
C ASP A 60 12.60 14.28 -8.49
N PRO A 61 13.06 14.45 -7.23
CA PRO A 61 12.75 13.50 -6.16
C PRO A 61 11.25 13.37 -5.89
N LEU A 62 10.52 14.49 -5.90
CA LEU A 62 9.08 14.49 -5.69
C LEU A 62 8.31 13.95 -6.90
N GLN A 63 8.81 14.18 -8.12
CA GLN A 63 8.29 13.49 -9.31
C GLN A 63 8.51 11.98 -9.23
N SER A 64 9.65 11.53 -8.70
CA SER A 64 9.93 10.11 -8.50
C SER A 64 8.89 9.48 -7.56
N LEU A 65 8.66 10.10 -6.40
CA LEU A 65 7.60 9.70 -5.47
C LEU A 65 6.21 9.73 -6.11
N ALA A 66 5.93 10.69 -6.99
CA ALA A 66 4.66 10.74 -7.72
C ALA A 66 4.49 9.54 -8.67
N TYR A 67 5.56 9.13 -9.37
CA TYR A 67 5.56 7.95 -10.21
C TYR A 67 5.36 6.66 -9.40
N SER A 68 6.07 6.51 -8.28
CA SER A 68 5.88 5.34 -7.40
C SER A 68 4.52 5.31 -6.71
N THR A 69 3.93 6.45 -6.37
CA THR A 69 2.54 6.52 -5.90
C THR A 69 1.56 6.05 -6.98
N ARG A 70 1.73 6.48 -8.23
CA ARG A 70 0.91 6.00 -9.35
C ARG A 70 1.08 4.50 -9.59
N ALA A 71 2.31 4.00 -9.52
CA ALA A 71 2.61 2.58 -9.65
C ALA A 71 1.93 1.76 -8.54
N SER A 72 1.97 2.24 -7.31
CA SER A 72 1.28 1.61 -6.17
C SER A 72 -0.23 1.48 -6.42
N PHE A 73 -0.89 2.50 -6.97
CA PHE A 73 -2.32 2.42 -7.29
C PHE A 73 -2.60 1.34 -8.33
N LEU A 74 -1.78 1.26 -9.38
CA LEU A 74 -1.91 0.24 -10.40
C LEU A 74 -1.71 -1.17 -9.83
N ARG A 75 -0.68 -1.37 -8.98
CA ARG A 75 -0.45 -2.64 -8.29
C ARG A 75 -1.60 -3.07 -7.39
N GLN A 76 -2.16 -2.14 -6.62
CA GLN A 76 -3.30 -2.43 -5.75
C GLN A 76 -4.54 -2.87 -6.54
N LEU A 77 -4.63 -2.47 -7.80
CA LEU A 77 -5.69 -2.85 -8.73
C LEU A 77 -5.32 -4.06 -9.60
N GLY A 78 -4.14 -4.66 -9.41
CA GLY A 78 -3.65 -5.85 -10.12
C GLY A 78 -2.83 -5.60 -11.39
N TRP A 79 -2.56 -4.35 -11.76
CA TRP A 79 -1.86 -3.98 -12.99
C TRP A 79 -0.33 -3.95 -12.83
N HIS A 80 0.29 -5.07 -12.47
CA HIS A 80 1.72 -5.15 -12.14
C HIS A 80 2.65 -4.77 -13.31
N ASP A 81 2.36 -5.19 -14.55
CA ASP A 81 3.19 -4.82 -15.70
C ASP A 81 3.11 -3.32 -16.03
N LEU A 82 1.95 -2.70 -15.87
CA LEU A 82 1.80 -1.26 -16.06
C LEU A 82 2.50 -0.49 -14.94
N ALA A 83 2.36 -0.95 -13.70
CA ALA A 83 3.03 -0.37 -12.54
C ALA A 83 4.55 -0.39 -12.68
N ARG A 84 5.13 -1.49 -13.19
CA ARG A 84 6.57 -1.62 -13.46
C ARG A 84 7.13 -0.49 -14.32
N ALA A 85 6.38 -0.04 -15.33
CA ALA A 85 6.81 1.06 -16.18
C ALA A 85 6.85 2.40 -15.43
N TRP A 86 6.00 2.59 -14.43
CA TRP A 86 6.00 3.79 -13.59
C TRP A 86 7.10 3.74 -12.53
N ASP A 87 7.25 2.63 -11.81
CA ASP A 87 8.33 2.46 -10.83
C ASP A 87 9.72 2.47 -11.51
N GLY A 88 9.83 2.00 -12.77
CA GLY A 88 11.05 2.14 -13.57
C GLY A 88 11.39 3.59 -13.92
N ARG A 89 10.39 4.42 -14.23
CA ARG A 89 10.59 5.88 -14.41
C ARG A 89 10.99 6.53 -13.10
N ALA A 90 10.35 6.18 -11.99
CA ALA A 90 10.68 6.67 -10.66
C ALA A 90 12.16 6.39 -10.33
N ALA A 91 12.62 5.16 -10.55
CA ALA A 91 14.00 4.75 -10.32
C ALA A 91 14.99 5.53 -11.22
N ALA A 92 14.63 5.81 -12.47
CA ALA A 92 15.49 6.54 -13.40
C ALA A 92 15.71 8.01 -12.99
N ILE A 93 14.71 8.65 -12.37
CA ILE A 93 14.77 10.07 -11.97
C ILE A 93 15.06 10.28 -10.48
N ALA A 94 15.16 9.22 -9.69
CA ALA A 94 15.46 9.31 -8.25
C ALA A 94 16.84 9.95 -7.97
N GLY A 95 17.78 9.85 -8.92
CA GLY A 95 19.14 10.37 -8.74
C GLY A 95 19.82 9.76 -7.52
N SER A 96 20.45 10.60 -6.69
CA SER A 96 21.06 10.20 -5.42
C SER A 96 20.12 10.27 -4.22
N ASP A 97 18.85 10.61 -4.42
CA ASP A 97 17.87 10.71 -3.35
C ASP A 97 17.51 9.31 -2.82
N ARG A 98 17.83 9.06 -1.56
CA ARG A 98 17.70 7.72 -0.93
C ARG A 98 16.24 7.34 -0.72
N GLU A 99 15.38 8.30 -0.40
CA GLU A 99 13.94 8.05 -0.21
C GLU A 99 13.29 7.64 -1.54
N ALA A 100 13.48 8.45 -2.58
CA ALA A 100 12.95 8.19 -3.92
C ALA A 100 13.51 6.88 -4.50
N GLY A 101 14.82 6.65 -4.36
CA GLY A 101 15.48 5.45 -4.85
C GLY A 101 14.97 4.19 -4.16
N ALA A 102 14.83 4.22 -2.83
CA ALA A 102 14.30 3.09 -2.06
C ALA A 102 12.82 2.83 -2.37
N ASP A 103 11.97 3.86 -2.45
CA ASP A 103 10.54 3.69 -2.75
C ASP A 103 10.33 3.04 -4.13
N ALA A 104 11.08 3.50 -5.13
CA ALA A 104 11.04 2.96 -6.49
C ALA A 104 11.56 1.51 -6.56
N MET A 105 12.66 1.19 -5.86
CA MET A 105 13.19 -0.18 -5.83
C MET A 105 12.25 -1.16 -5.11
N ILE A 106 11.61 -0.74 -4.02
CA ILE A 106 10.57 -1.53 -3.34
C ILE A 106 9.37 -1.73 -4.28
N GLY A 107 8.99 -0.68 -5.03
CA GLY A 107 7.93 -0.76 -6.04
C GLY A 107 8.23 -1.76 -7.14
N LEU A 108 9.42 -1.67 -7.76
CA LEU A 108 9.91 -2.63 -8.76
C LEU A 108 9.95 -4.07 -8.22
N ALA A 109 10.28 -4.24 -6.93
CA ALA A 109 10.26 -5.55 -6.30
C ALA A 109 8.83 -6.13 -6.23
N ALA A 110 7.85 -5.31 -5.84
CA ALA A 110 6.45 -5.70 -5.78
C ALA A 110 5.87 -5.98 -7.18
N ASP A 111 6.23 -5.18 -8.18
CA ASP A 111 5.82 -5.39 -9.56
C ASP A 111 6.36 -6.70 -10.12
N ALA A 112 7.65 -6.97 -9.91
CA ALA A 112 8.28 -8.22 -10.33
C ALA A 112 7.66 -9.43 -9.63
N LEU A 113 7.33 -9.30 -8.34
CA LEU A 113 6.65 -10.33 -7.57
C LEU A 113 5.28 -10.65 -8.17
N GLY A 114 4.46 -9.62 -8.46
CA GLY A 114 3.10 -9.79 -8.96
C GLY A 114 2.99 -10.47 -10.33
N VAL A 115 4.11 -10.59 -11.07
CA VAL A 115 4.19 -11.32 -12.35
C VAL A 115 5.10 -12.56 -12.26
N GLY A 116 5.37 -13.07 -11.06
CA GLY A 116 6.13 -14.32 -10.87
C GLY A 116 7.65 -14.22 -11.07
N ARG A 117 8.21 -13.02 -11.21
CA ARG A 117 9.66 -12.80 -11.42
C ARG A 117 10.40 -12.71 -10.09
N PHE A 118 10.32 -13.76 -9.28
CA PHE A 118 10.82 -13.79 -7.89
C PHE A 118 12.31 -13.43 -7.74
N ALA A 119 13.16 -13.90 -8.65
CA ALA A 119 14.59 -13.54 -8.62
C ALA A 119 14.85 -12.05 -8.89
N ALA A 120 14.03 -11.42 -9.74
CA ALA A 120 14.10 -9.98 -9.97
C ALA A 120 13.58 -9.20 -8.75
N SER A 121 12.49 -9.67 -8.15
CA SER A 121 11.95 -9.11 -6.90
C SER A 121 13.01 -9.12 -5.78
N GLN A 122 13.65 -10.28 -5.55
CA GLN A 122 14.70 -10.41 -4.54
C GLN A 122 15.90 -9.50 -4.79
N ARG A 123 16.31 -9.30 -6.05
CA ARG A 123 17.40 -8.36 -6.40
C ARG A 123 17.01 -6.91 -6.13
N ALA A 124 15.77 -6.53 -6.46
CA ALA A 124 15.27 -5.19 -6.20
C ALA A 124 15.14 -4.92 -4.68
N LEU A 125 14.68 -5.89 -3.89
CA LEU A 125 14.66 -5.79 -2.42
C LEU A 125 16.06 -5.57 -1.83
N ARG A 126 17.08 -6.29 -2.31
CA ARG A 126 18.46 -6.07 -1.86
C ARG A 126 18.94 -4.65 -2.15
N ARG A 127 18.71 -4.14 -3.35
CA ARG A 127 19.05 -2.77 -3.71
C ARG A 127 18.29 -1.73 -2.90
N ALA A 128 17.01 -1.99 -2.61
CA ALA A 128 16.25 -1.14 -1.71
C ALA A 128 16.88 -1.12 -0.32
N ALA A 129 17.26 -2.29 0.23
CA ALA A 129 17.88 -2.39 1.54
C ALA A 129 19.20 -1.60 1.65
N ASP A 130 20.02 -1.57 0.59
CA ASP A 130 21.25 -0.76 0.55
C ASP A 130 20.99 0.76 0.65
N LEU A 131 19.76 1.20 0.33
CA LEU A 131 19.32 2.59 0.40
C LEU A 131 18.60 2.92 1.72
N LEU A 132 18.27 1.93 2.54
CA LEU A 132 17.60 2.15 3.82
C LEU A 132 18.62 2.41 4.93
N ASP A 133 18.46 3.53 5.63
CA ASP A 133 19.14 3.87 6.87
C ASP A 133 18.22 4.71 7.77
N ALA A 134 18.72 5.19 8.90
CA ALA A 134 17.89 5.96 9.83
C ALA A 134 17.41 7.33 9.29
N SER A 135 17.96 7.83 8.17
CA SER A 135 17.58 9.11 7.57
C SER A 135 16.39 9.02 6.63
N VAL A 136 16.09 7.82 6.09
CA VAL A 136 14.95 7.66 5.19
C VAL A 136 13.64 7.52 5.99
N PRO A 137 12.48 7.92 5.42
CA PRO A 137 11.22 7.85 6.15
C PRO A 137 10.85 6.43 6.59
N ALA A 138 10.42 6.30 7.84
CA ALA A 138 10.09 5.01 8.47
C ALA A 138 9.08 4.15 7.67
N ARG A 139 8.19 4.78 6.88
CA ARG A 139 7.27 4.06 5.98
C ARG A 139 7.98 3.10 5.02
N LEU A 140 9.22 3.38 4.63
CA LEU A 140 9.98 2.53 3.70
C LEU A 140 10.42 1.22 4.35
N HIS A 141 10.73 1.25 5.66
CA HIS A 141 10.99 0.04 6.43
C HIS A 141 9.76 -0.86 6.55
N VAL A 142 8.57 -0.25 6.66
CA VAL A 142 7.30 -0.99 6.61
C VAL A 142 7.11 -1.62 5.22
N ARG A 143 7.27 -0.83 4.16
CA ARG A 143 7.02 -1.27 2.77
C ARG A 143 7.98 -2.38 2.32
N ILE A 144 9.27 -2.31 2.65
CA ILE A 144 10.21 -3.38 2.30
C ILE A 144 9.86 -4.68 3.02
N ALA A 145 9.39 -4.60 4.27
CA ALA A 145 8.96 -5.77 5.04
C ALA A 145 7.69 -6.40 4.44
N TRP A 146 6.72 -5.61 3.97
CA TRP A 146 5.56 -6.13 3.24
C TRP A 146 5.96 -6.93 2.01
N VAL A 147 6.77 -6.36 1.12
CA VAL A 147 7.14 -7.01 -0.13
C VAL A 147 8.03 -8.24 0.12
N SER A 148 8.84 -8.21 1.19
CA SER A 148 9.62 -9.38 1.61
C SER A 148 8.73 -10.51 2.13
N ALA A 149 7.68 -10.19 2.90
CA ALA A 149 6.69 -11.17 3.35
C ALA A 149 5.93 -11.78 2.17
N GLU A 150 5.44 -10.93 1.27
CA GLU A 150 4.76 -11.36 0.03
C GLU A 150 5.67 -12.26 -0.81
N LEU A 151 6.97 -11.95 -0.92
CA LEU A 151 7.91 -12.77 -1.68
C LEU A 151 8.12 -14.14 -1.02
N ALA A 152 8.24 -14.19 0.31
CA ALA A 152 8.33 -15.42 1.05
C ALA A 152 7.06 -16.28 0.87
N MET A 153 5.87 -15.68 0.94
CA MET A 153 4.60 -16.37 0.66
C MET A 153 4.59 -16.98 -0.75
N ALA A 154 4.94 -16.19 -1.78
CA ALA A 154 4.96 -16.64 -3.17
C ALA A 154 5.95 -17.78 -3.44
N ARG A 155 6.92 -17.98 -2.54
CA ARG A 155 7.91 -19.06 -2.59
C ARG A 155 7.58 -20.25 -1.68
N GLY A 156 6.41 -20.26 -1.03
CA GLY A 156 6.00 -21.30 -0.10
C GLY A 156 6.76 -21.27 1.24
N GLN A 157 7.36 -20.13 1.60
CA GLN A 157 8.18 -19.96 2.80
C GLN A 157 7.34 -19.34 3.93
N GLY A 158 6.30 -20.05 4.38
CA GLY A 158 5.28 -19.53 5.30
C GLY A 158 5.85 -18.92 6.58
N GLN A 159 6.77 -19.62 7.27
CA GLN A 159 7.36 -19.09 8.51
C GLN A 159 8.15 -17.80 8.29
N ALA A 160 8.97 -17.74 7.23
CA ALA A 160 9.71 -16.53 6.88
C ALA A 160 8.77 -15.38 6.49
N ALA A 161 7.63 -15.69 5.84
CA ALA A 161 6.62 -14.69 5.55
C ALA A 161 6.04 -14.06 6.82
N VAL A 162 5.74 -14.88 7.84
CA VAL A 162 5.25 -14.40 9.13
C VAL A 162 6.28 -13.50 9.81
N GLU A 163 7.56 -13.90 9.84
CA GLU A 163 8.63 -13.06 10.41
C GLU A 163 8.75 -11.69 9.71
N HIS A 164 8.64 -11.65 8.38
CA HIS A 164 8.64 -10.39 7.65
C HIS A 164 7.38 -9.56 7.93
N ALA A 165 6.21 -10.20 8.05
CA ALA A 165 4.97 -9.52 8.36
C ALA A 165 4.97 -8.93 9.78
N ASP A 166 5.49 -9.66 10.77
CA ASP A 166 5.64 -9.19 12.14
C ASP A 166 6.62 -8.00 12.23
N ARG A 167 7.72 -8.02 11.45
CA ARG A 167 8.59 -6.84 11.29
C ARG A 167 7.83 -5.63 10.73
N ALA A 168 6.93 -5.85 9.76
CA ALA A 168 6.12 -4.77 9.20
C ALA A 168 5.10 -4.22 10.20
N VAL A 169 4.50 -5.07 11.04
CA VAL A 169 3.61 -4.65 12.13
C VAL A 169 4.38 -3.81 13.16
N ALA A 170 5.55 -4.28 13.61
CA ALA A 170 6.37 -3.53 14.57
C ALA A 170 6.82 -2.17 14.00
N ALA A 171 7.26 -2.13 12.75
CA ALA A 171 7.64 -0.88 12.09
C ALA A 171 6.46 0.07 11.88
N ALA A 172 5.26 -0.45 11.56
CA ALA A 172 4.06 0.36 11.42
C ALA A 172 3.59 0.97 12.75
N ALA A 173 3.69 0.21 13.84
CA ALA A 173 3.40 0.71 15.19
C ALA A 173 4.33 1.86 15.58
N ALA A 174 5.63 1.75 15.28
CA ALA A 174 6.60 2.82 15.52
C ALA A 174 6.36 4.07 14.65
N LEU A 175 5.82 3.89 13.43
CA LEU A 175 5.49 4.98 12.52
C LEU A 175 4.26 5.79 12.97
N GLY A 176 3.31 5.16 13.70
CA GLY A 176 2.06 5.82 14.10
C GLY A 176 1.12 6.12 12.94
N SER A 177 1.16 5.31 11.87
CA SER A 177 0.30 5.48 10.71
C SER A 177 -0.80 4.44 10.69
N ALA A 178 -2.05 4.85 10.91
CA ALA A 178 -3.19 3.95 10.91
C ALA A 178 -3.31 3.13 9.60
N ARG A 179 -3.02 3.75 8.45
CA ARG A 179 -3.02 3.05 7.14
C ARG A 179 -1.94 1.97 7.06
N HIS A 180 -0.73 2.27 7.51
CA HIS A 180 0.36 1.29 7.49
C HIS A 180 0.08 0.16 8.47
N SER A 181 -0.45 0.46 9.66
CA SER A 181 -0.84 -0.57 10.64
C SER A 181 -1.85 -1.55 10.04
N VAL A 182 -2.94 -1.04 9.45
CA VAL A 182 -3.96 -1.89 8.83
C VAL A 182 -3.41 -2.68 7.65
N LYS A 183 -2.60 -2.07 6.77
CA LYS A 183 -1.97 -2.79 5.65
C LYS A 183 -0.98 -3.85 6.15
N SER A 184 -0.24 -3.61 7.23
CA SER A 184 0.60 -4.62 7.87
C SER A 184 -0.23 -5.79 8.40
N ASP A 185 -1.40 -5.53 8.99
CA ASP A 185 -2.31 -6.59 9.43
C ASP A 185 -2.86 -7.41 8.24
N VAL A 186 -3.16 -6.78 7.10
CA VAL A 186 -3.53 -7.50 5.87
C VAL A 186 -2.42 -8.47 5.45
N VAL A 187 -1.17 -8.01 5.41
CA VAL A 187 -0.02 -8.83 5.02
C VAL A 187 0.21 -9.94 6.05
N ARG A 188 0.05 -9.65 7.34
CA ARG A 188 0.19 -10.63 8.42
C ARG A 188 -0.88 -11.72 8.36
N ALA A 189 -2.14 -11.36 8.13
CA ALA A 189 -3.20 -12.35 7.95
C ALA A 189 -2.89 -13.28 6.75
N ALA A 190 -2.48 -12.72 5.61
CA ALA A 190 -2.07 -13.52 4.46
C ALA A 190 -0.88 -14.43 4.77
N ALA A 191 0.13 -13.94 5.50
CA ALA A 191 1.30 -14.72 5.89
C ALA A 191 0.95 -15.88 6.83
N LEU A 192 0.09 -15.64 7.82
CA LEU A 192 -0.43 -16.68 8.72
C LEU A 192 -1.21 -17.75 7.95
N CYS A 193 -2.07 -17.33 7.01
CA CYS A 193 -2.76 -18.24 6.11
C CYS A 193 -1.78 -19.10 5.30
N CYS A 194 -0.73 -18.50 4.74
CA CYS A 194 0.30 -19.20 3.99
C CYS A 194 1.12 -20.18 4.86
N ALA A 195 1.28 -19.88 6.15
CA ALA A 195 1.91 -20.77 7.14
C ALA A 195 0.97 -21.87 7.67
N GLY A 196 -0.32 -21.86 7.29
CA GLY A 196 -1.32 -22.84 7.73
C GLY A 196 -2.01 -22.50 9.06
N ASP A 197 -1.70 -21.37 9.69
CA ASP A 197 -2.39 -20.89 10.90
C ASP A 197 -3.66 -20.10 10.51
N LEU A 198 -4.67 -20.85 10.06
CA LEU A 198 -5.94 -20.28 9.61
C LEU A 198 -6.70 -19.56 10.71
N ASP A 199 -6.63 -20.05 11.95
CA ASP A 199 -7.38 -19.46 13.06
C ASP A 199 -6.82 -18.09 13.45
N SER A 200 -5.50 -17.94 13.52
CA SER A 200 -4.89 -16.62 13.74
C SER A 200 -5.09 -15.71 12.52
N SER A 201 -5.00 -16.24 11.30
CA SER A 201 -5.27 -15.48 10.08
C SER A 201 -6.67 -14.85 10.11
N ARG A 202 -7.71 -15.64 10.41
CA ARG A 202 -9.10 -15.17 10.49
C ARG A 202 -9.29 -14.09 11.54
N ARG A 203 -8.75 -14.28 12.75
CA ARG A 203 -8.84 -13.29 13.83
C ARG A 203 -8.21 -11.94 13.44
N VAL A 204 -7.02 -11.98 12.84
CA VAL A 204 -6.33 -10.77 12.38
C VAL A 204 -7.13 -10.09 11.27
N ALA A 205 -7.60 -10.87 10.28
CA ALA A 205 -8.35 -10.33 9.15
C ALA A 205 -9.69 -9.70 9.57
N ASP A 206 -10.45 -10.33 10.47
CA ASP A 206 -11.73 -9.80 10.95
C ASP A 206 -11.56 -8.51 11.79
N SER A 207 -10.53 -8.48 12.63
CA SER A 207 -10.16 -7.28 13.38
C SER A 207 -9.81 -6.13 12.43
N ALA A 208 -8.88 -6.38 11.50
CA ALA A 208 -8.46 -5.38 10.51
C ALA A 208 -9.61 -4.92 9.62
N LEU A 209 -10.54 -5.82 9.24
CA LEU A 209 -11.69 -5.48 8.41
C LEU A 209 -12.56 -4.45 9.11
N SER A 210 -12.80 -4.65 10.40
CA SER A 210 -13.56 -3.72 11.23
C SER A 210 -12.86 -2.37 11.39
N VAL A 211 -11.52 -2.32 11.37
CA VAL A 211 -10.76 -1.05 11.33
C VAL A 211 -10.91 -0.34 10.00
N THR A 212 -10.80 -1.07 8.87
CA THR A 212 -10.94 -0.45 7.53
C THR A 212 -12.29 0.22 7.32
N GLU A 213 -13.34 -0.36 7.91
CA GLU A 213 -14.69 0.21 7.91
C GLU A 213 -14.74 1.56 8.61
N ARG A 214 -14.26 1.62 9.86
CA ARG A 214 -14.24 2.87 10.65
C ARG A 214 -13.40 3.96 10.00
N LEU A 215 -12.30 3.58 9.36
CA LEU A 215 -11.34 4.52 8.77
C LEU A 215 -11.56 4.81 7.28
N GLY A 216 -12.57 4.22 6.65
CA GLY A 216 -12.89 4.47 5.23
C GLY A 216 -11.82 3.98 4.24
N MET A 217 -11.06 2.94 4.59
CA MET A 217 -9.98 2.39 3.76
C MET A 217 -10.50 1.35 2.75
N ILE A 218 -11.30 1.81 1.78
CA ILE A 218 -12.04 0.92 0.87
C ILE A 218 -11.17 -0.12 0.13
N PRO A 219 -9.98 0.20 -0.41
CA PRO A 219 -9.15 -0.81 -1.07
C PRO A 219 -8.67 -1.92 -0.12
N LEU A 220 -8.39 -1.60 1.15
CA LEU A 220 -7.98 -2.59 2.15
C LEU A 220 -9.17 -3.41 2.66
N ARG A 221 -10.35 -2.78 2.78
CA ARG A 221 -11.62 -3.46 3.06
C ARG A 221 -11.89 -4.56 2.02
N TRP A 222 -11.72 -4.24 0.74
CA TRP A 222 -11.83 -5.21 -0.35
C TRP A 222 -10.81 -6.36 -0.22
N ALA A 223 -9.54 -6.05 0.06
CA ALA A 223 -8.49 -7.06 0.17
C ALA A 223 -8.75 -8.05 1.32
N LEU A 224 -9.17 -7.53 2.48
CA LEU A 224 -9.51 -8.35 3.65
C LEU A 224 -10.75 -9.20 3.42
N ALA A 225 -11.80 -8.63 2.85
CA ALA A 225 -13.01 -9.39 2.49
C ALA A 225 -12.71 -10.47 1.44
N SER A 226 -11.80 -10.20 0.49
CA SER A 226 -11.36 -11.20 -0.49
C SER A 226 -10.61 -12.36 0.16
N LEU A 227 -9.73 -12.07 1.13
CA LEU A 227 -9.05 -13.11 1.92
C LEU A 227 -10.06 -13.93 2.72
N LEU A 228 -10.93 -13.27 3.48
CA LEU A 228 -11.96 -13.92 4.30
C LEU A 228 -12.95 -14.74 3.48
N ALA A 229 -13.28 -14.32 2.25
CA ALA A 229 -14.10 -15.12 1.35
C ALA A 229 -13.45 -16.47 0.99
N GLY A 230 -12.11 -16.52 0.97
CA GLY A 230 -11.35 -17.75 0.70
C GLY A 230 -11.12 -18.63 1.93
N ILE A 231 -11.07 -18.06 3.13
CA ILE A 231 -10.68 -18.80 4.36
C ILE A 231 -11.78 -18.86 5.42
N GLY A 232 -12.93 -18.21 5.21
CA GLY A 232 -14.00 -18.00 6.19
C GLY A 232 -13.74 -16.82 7.13
N SER A 233 -14.80 -16.33 7.77
CA SER A 233 -14.77 -15.33 8.85
C SER A 233 -15.25 -15.96 10.17
N VAL A 234 -14.73 -15.48 11.30
CA VAL A 234 -15.20 -15.87 12.64
C VAL A 234 -16.29 -14.93 13.17
N THR A 235 -16.49 -13.77 12.54
CA THR A 235 -17.43 -12.73 12.99
C THR A 235 -18.60 -12.48 12.06
N ARG A 236 -18.51 -12.94 10.80
CA ARG A 236 -19.48 -12.66 9.74
C ARG A 236 -19.80 -13.92 8.96
N SER A 237 -21.00 -13.99 8.41
CA SER A 237 -21.40 -15.04 7.47
C SER A 237 -20.68 -14.89 6.13
N GLU A 238 -20.63 -15.97 5.35
CA GLU A 238 -20.06 -15.97 4.00
C GLU A 238 -20.75 -14.96 3.07
N VAL A 239 -22.07 -14.83 3.18
CA VAL A 239 -22.88 -13.87 2.41
C VAL A 239 -22.50 -12.43 2.72
N GLU A 240 -22.32 -12.10 4.00
CA GLU A 240 -21.90 -10.75 4.42
C GLU A 240 -20.48 -10.44 3.93
N VAL A 241 -19.54 -11.38 4.02
CA VAL A 241 -18.17 -11.20 3.53
C VAL A 241 -18.16 -10.97 2.02
N ALA A 242 -18.93 -11.74 1.25
CA ALA A 242 -19.07 -11.57 -0.19
C ALA A 242 -19.66 -10.20 -0.56
N ALA A 243 -20.73 -9.79 0.13
CA ALA A 243 -21.34 -8.47 -0.08
C ALA A 243 -20.34 -7.34 0.19
N ILE A 244 -19.60 -7.39 1.31
CA ILE A 244 -18.58 -6.41 1.65
C ILE A 244 -17.50 -6.31 0.56
N ARG A 245 -17.05 -7.46 0.04
CA ARG A 245 -16.06 -7.52 -1.04
C ARG A 245 -16.62 -6.81 -2.28
N ASP A 246 -17.81 -7.17 -2.72
CA ASP A 246 -18.37 -6.70 -3.98
C ASP A 246 -18.72 -5.19 -3.92
N GLU A 247 -19.31 -4.73 -2.83
CA GLU A 247 -19.57 -3.30 -2.57
C GLU A 247 -18.29 -2.46 -2.53
N SER A 248 -17.21 -3.00 -1.92
CA SER A 248 -15.92 -2.32 -1.89
C SER A 248 -15.32 -2.22 -3.29
N ALA A 249 -15.47 -3.26 -4.11
CA ALA A 249 -15.02 -3.26 -5.50
C ALA A 249 -15.78 -2.22 -6.34
N ASP A 250 -17.10 -2.12 -6.16
CA ASP A 250 -17.95 -1.15 -6.86
C ASP A 250 -17.68 0.30 -6.41
N THR A 251 -17.44 0.49 -5.11
CA THR A 251 -17.00 1.78 -4.58
C THR A 251 -15.66 2.21 -5.17
N VAL A 252 -14.70 1.28 -5.34
CA VAL A 252 -13.43 1.57 -6.02
C VAL A 252 -13.67 1.95 -7.49
N ARG A 253 -14.54 1.22 -8.21
CA ARG A 253 -14.87 1.50 -9.62
C ARG A 253 -15.48 2.87 -9.80
N SER A 254 -16.53 3.19 -9.04
CA SER A 254 -17.21 4.50 -9.08
C SER A 254 -16.29 5.68 -8.74
N ARG A 255 -15.20 5.43 -8.01
CA ARG A 255 -14.18 6.42 -7.65
C ARG A 255 -12.97 6.46 -8.60
N GLY A 256 -13.06 5.78 -9.74
CA GLY A 256 -12.06 5.81 -10.82
C GLY A 256 -11.00 4.71 -10.78
N GLY A 257 -11.15 3.71 -9.91
CA GLY A 257 -10.31 2.52 -9.94
C GLY A 257 -10.74 1.56 -11.05
N VAL A 258 -9.78 0.94 -11.71
CA VAL A 258 -10.04 -0.08 -12.75
C VAL A 258 -9.28 -1.34 -12.35
N TRP A 259 -10.00 -2.38 -11.94
CA TRP A 259 -9.42 -3.67 -11.59
C TRP A 259 -8.83 -4.36 -12.84
N ALA A 260 -7.71 -5.06 -12.67
CA ALA A 260 -7.06 -5.81 -13.75
C ALA A 260 -7.80 -7.08 -14.19
N VAL A 261 -8.89 -7.43 -13.48
CA VAL A 261 -9.69 -8.61 -13.75
C VAL A 261 -10.31 -8.50 -15.15
N ARG A 262 -9.74 -9.29 -16.05
CA ARG A 262 -10.42 -9.97 -17.15
C ARG A 262 -10.68 -11.41 -16.71
#